data_AF-A0A377WCL9-F1
#
_entry.id   AF-A0A377WCL9-F1
#
_cell.length_a   1.000
_cell.length_b   1.000
_cell.length_c   1.000
_cell.angle_alpha   90.00
_cell.angle_beta   90.00
_cell.angle_gamma   90.00
#
_symmetry.space_group_name_H-M   'P 1'
#
loop_
_entity.id
_entity.type
_entity.pdbx_description
1 polymer ?
#
loop_
_entity_poly.entity_id
_entity_poly.type
_entity_poly.pdbx_seq_one_letter_code
_entity_poly.pdbx_strand_id
1 'polypeptide(L)'
;MALSIDFHLHYINELKAKLISAASIISLLIIAIVLFVVYQGHKPIRQISRQIQNITSRDLDVRLDPQAVPVELERLALSFNHMLERIEDVFTRQSNFSADIAHEIRTPITNLVTQTEIALSQSRSPQELEEVLYSNLEEFSRMSRDG
;
A
#
# COMPACT_ATOMS: atom_id res chain seq x y z
N MET A 1 30.36 0.02 -76.90
CA MET A 1 30.52 -0.80 -75.69
C MET A 1 30.79 0.04 -74.42
N ALA A 2 31.58 1.13 -74.45
CA ALA A 2 31.74 2.00 -73.27
C ALA A 2 30.48 2.82 -72.92
N LEU A 3 29.73 3.32 -73.92
CA LEU A 3 28.55 4.17 -73.73
C LEU A 3 27.37 3.51 -72.97
N SER A 4 27.23 2.17 -73.04
CA SER A 4 26.19 1.43 -72.33
C SER A 4 26.56 1.13 -70.87
N ILE A 5 27.85 0.97 -70.57
CA ILE A 5 28.35 0.68 -69.22
C ILE A 5 28.15 1.90 -68.32
N ASP A 6 28.46 3.10 -68.79
CA ASP A 6 28.25 4.35 -68.03
C ASP A 6 26.77 4.61 -67.74
N PHE A 7 25.88 4.29 -68.69
CA PHE A 7 24.43 4.41 -68.49
C PHE A 7 23.92 3.45 -67.40
N HIS A 8 24.37 2.19 -67.42
CA HIS A 8 24.00 1.22 -66.38
C HIS A 8 24.57 1.58 -65.01
N LEU A 9 25.80 2.10 -64.95
CA LEU A 9 26.41 2.54 -63.69
C LEU A 9 25.69 3.76 -63.09
N HIS A 10 25.29 4.72 -63.93
CA HIS A 10 24.51 5.88 -63.50
C HIS A 10 23.13 5.46 -62.96
N TYR A 11 22.42 4.58 -63.68
CA TYR A 11 21.14 4.05 -63.25
C TYR A 11 21.21 3.29 -61.90
N ILE A 12 22.25 2.46 -61.72
CA ILE A 12 22.47 1.73 -60.45
C ILE A 12 22.76 2.71 -59.30
N ASN A 13 23.52 3.77 -59.53
CA ASN A 13 23.83 4.76 -58.49
C ASN A 13 22.61 5.59 -58.09
N GLU A 14 21.76 5.99 -59.03
CA GLU A 14 20.49 6.67 -58.71
C GLU A 14 19.55 5.76 -57.93
N LEU A 15 19.42 4.49 -58.31
CA LEU A 15 18.63 3.51 -57.57
C LEU A 15 19.16 3.33 -56.14
N LYS A 16 20.48 3.17 -55.98
CA LYS A 16 21.12 3.06 -54.65
C LYS A 16 20.84 4.30 -53.80
N ALA A 17 20.95 5.51 -54.35
CA ALA A 17 20.68 6.74 -53.60
C ALA A 17 19.21 6.85 -53.14
N LYS A 18 18.26 6.47 -54.01
CA LYS A 18 16.83 6.40 -53.66
C LYS A 18 16.55 5.36 -52.57
N LEU A 19 17.17 4.18 -52.66
CA LEU A 19 17.03 3.13 -51.65
C LEU A 19 17.63 3.55 -50.30
N ILE A 20 18.83 4.15 -50.30
CA ILE A 20 19.49 4.62 -49.07
C ILE A 20 18.66 5.74 -48.43
N SER A 21 18.21 6.73 -49.19
CA SER A 21 17.39 7.82 -48.64
C SER A 21 16.06 7.31 -48.08
N ALA A 22 15.38 6.40 -48.78
CA ALA A 22 14.17 5.75 -48.28
C ALA A 22 14.44 4.95 -46.98
N ALA A 23 15.50 4.16 -46.95
CA ALA A 23 15.89 3.40 -45.76
C ALA A 23 16.24 4.30 -44.57
N SER A 24 16.95 5.40 -44.81
CA SER A 24 17.27 6.40 -43.79
C SER A 24 16.01 7.06 -43.23
N ILE A 25 15.05 7.42 -44.08
CA ILE A 25 13.77 8.02 -43.64
C ILE A 25 12.98 7.01 -42.78
N ILE A 26 12.88 5.75 -43.23
CA ILE A 26 12.18 4.70 -42.48
C ILE A 26 12.86 4.47 -41.12
N SER A 27 14.19 4.39 -41.10
CA SER A 27 14.95 4.22 -39.85
C SER A 27 14.71 5.38 -38.87
N LEU A 28 14.73 6.61 -39.37
CA LEU A 28 14.46 7.80 -38.56
C LEU A 28 13.03 7.78 -37.99
N LEU A 29 12.05 7.38 -38.79
CA LEU A 29 10.66 7.24 -38.34
C LEU A 29 10.52 6.18 -37.25
N ILE A 30 11.17 5.02 -37.40
CA ILE A 30 11.16 3.97 -36.38
C ILE A 30 11.76 4.48 -35.07
N ILE A 31 12.91 5.16 -35.13
CA ILE A 31 13.56 5.74 -33.93
C ILE A 31 12.62 6.75 -33.26
N ALA A 32 11.99 7.64 -34.03
CA ALA A 32 11.06 8.61 -33.49
C ALA A 32 9.84 7.95 -32.81
N ILE A 33 9.27 6.91 -33.43
CA ILE A 33 8.14 6.15 -32.86
C ILE A 33 8.57 5.45 -31.56
N VAL A 34 9.72 4.78 -31.55
CA VAL A 34 10.24 4.08 -30.36
C VAL A 34 10.44 5.07 -29.21
N LEU A 35 11.09 6.21 -29.47
CA LEU A 35 11.30 7.24 -28.46
C LEU A 35 9.98 7.79 -27.92
N PHE A 36 8.99 8.00 -28.80
CA PHE A 36 7.67 8.47 -28.40
C PHE A 36 6.92 7.46 -27.51
N VAL A 37 6.92 6.18 -27.90
CA VAL A 37 6.28 5.09 -27.15
C VAL A 37 6.93 4.91 -25.79
N VAL A 38 8.27 4.90 -25.72
CA VAL A 38 9.00 4.79 -24.45
C VAL A 38 8.65 5.96 -23.53
N TYR A 39 8.65 7.20 -24.05
CA TYR A 39 8.33 8.37 -23.25
C TYR A 39 6.90 8.34 -22.68
N GLN A 40 5.92 7.95 -23.51
CA GLN A 40 4.53 7.80 -23.06
C GLN A 40 4.32 6.59 -22.14
N GLY A 41 5.04 5.49 -22.34
CA GLY A 41 4.94 4.29 -21.52
C GLY A 41 5.33 4.50 -20.06
N HIS A 42 6.20 5.46 -19.77
CA HIS A 42 6.59 5.80 -18.39
C HIS A 42 5.59 6.70 -17.64
N LYS A 43 4.68 7.38 -18.36
CA LYS A 43 3.74 8.32 -17.74
C LYS A 43 2.72 7.62 -16.82
N PRO A 44 2.05 6.52 -17.20
CA PRO A 44 1.13 5.79 -16.33
C PRO A 44 1.81 5.24 -15.08
N ILE A 45 3.02 4.68 -15.23
CA ILE A 45 3.81 4.17 -14.10
C ILE A 45 4.07 5.27 -13.07
N ARG A 46 4.44 6.47 -13.52
CA ARG A 46 4.68 7.61 -12.64
C ARG A 46 3.41 8.11 -11.96
N GLN A 47 2.25 8.04 -12.62
CA GLN A 47 0.97 8.39 -12.02
C GLN A 47 0.57 7.41 -10.92
N ILE A 48 0.64 6.11 -11.19
CA ILE A 48 0.38 5.07 -10.18
C ILE A 48 1.35 5.22 -9.00
N SER A 49 2.65 5.38 -9.27
CA SER A 49 3.66 5.56 -8.23
C SER A 49 3.36 6.77 -7.33
N ARG A 50 2.91 7.89 -7.89
CA ARG A 50 2.48 9.06 -7.10
C ARG A 50 1.23 8.80 -6.27
N GLN A 51 0.24 8.09 -6.83
CA GLN A 51 -0.96 7.71 -6.06
C GLN A 51 -0.56 6.85 -4.87
N ILE A 52 0.28 5.83 -5.09
CA ILE A 52 0.79 4.94 -4.04
C ILE A 52 1.59 5.72 -2.97
N GLN A 53 2.47 6.63 -3.38
CA GLN A 53 3.30 7.42 -2.45
C GLN A 53 2.48 8.33 -1.52
N ASN A 54 1.27 8.71 -1.91
CA ASN A 54 0.41 9.57 -1.12
C ASN A 54 -0.48 8.80 -0.14
N ILE A 55 -0.54 7.47 -0.23
CA ILE A 55 -1.36 6.66 0.67
C ILE A 55 -0.66 6.56 2.02
N THR A 56 -1.35 7.00 3.08
CA THR A 56 -0.89 6.87 4.46
C THR A 56 -1.73 5.85 5.22
N SER A 57 -1.37 5.54 6.47
CA SER A 57 -2.17 4.67 7.35
C SER A 57 -3.59 5.18 7.60
N ARG A 58 -3.89 6.44 7.27
CA ARG A 58 -5.23 7.05 7.37
C ARG A 58 -6.06 6.92 6.09
N ASP A 59 -5.42 6.57 4.97
CA ASP A 59 -6.03 6.57 3.63
C ASP A 59 -6.05 5.15 3.04
N LEU A 60 -6.20 4.15 3.91
CA LEU A 60 -6.20 2.73 3.53
C LEU A 60 -7.45 2.32 2.76
N ASP A 61 -8.44 3.19 2.58
CA ASP A 61 -9.64 3.01 1.76
C ASP A 61 -9.42 3.35 0.28
N VAL A 62 -8.34 4.07 -0.04
CA VAL A 62 -7.98 4.43 -1.42
C VAL A 62 -7.70 3.16 -2.24
N ARG A 63 -8.24 3.11 -3.46
CA ARG A 63 -8.01 2.02 -4.40
C ARG A 63 -7.55 2.55 -5.75
N LEU A 64 -6.62 1.86 -6.38
CA LEU A 64 -6.25 2.10 -7.77
C LEU A 64 -7.36 1.54 -8.68
N ASP A 65 -7.81 2.33 -9.66
CA ASP A 65 -8.73 1.84 -10.69
C ASP A 65 -7.98 1.01 -11.73
N PRO A 66 -8.20 -0.32 -11.82
CA PRO A 66 -7.50 -1.17 -12.78
C PRO A 66 -7.85 -0.84 -14.25
N GLN A 67 -9.00 -0.21 -14.50
CA GLN A 67 -9.44 0.19 -15.84
C GLN A 67 -8.82 1.53 -16.28
N ALA A 68 -8.31 2.31 -15.34
CA ALA A 68 -7.66 3.59 -15.62
C ALA A 68 -6.16 3.46 -15.98
N VAL A 69 -5.62 2.24 -15.96
CA VAL A 69 -4.21 1.94 -16.23
C VAL A 69 -4.08 1.09 -17.51
N PRO A 70 -2.92 1.14 -18.20
CA PRO A 70 -2.63 0.21 -19.30
C PRO A 70 -2.81 -1.25 -18.86
N VAL A 71 -3.23 -2.12 -19.78
CA VAL A 71 -3.52 -3.54 -19.51
C VAL A 71 -2.34 -4.27 -18.88
N GLU A 72 -1.11 -3.86 -19.19
CA GLU A 72 0.12 -4.41 -18.62
C GLU A 72 0.26 -4.12 -17.12
N LEU A 73 -0.40 -3.07 -16.62
CA LEU A 73 -0.37 -2.63 -15.22
C LEU A 73 -1.63 -3.00 -14.45
N GLU A 74 -2.68 -3.51 -15.10
CA GLU A 74 -3.95 -3.88 -14.46
C GLU A 74 -3.72 -4.88 -13.30
N ARG A 75 -2.93 -5.93 -13.54
CA ARG A 75 -2.60 -6.93 -12.51
C ARG A 75 -1.82 -6.34 -11.34
N LEU A 76 -0.97 -5.34 -11.60
CA LEU A 76 -0.24 -4.64 -10.55
C LEU A 76 -1.19 -3.82 -9.69
N ALA A 77 -2.13 -3.08 -10.31
CA ALA A 77 -3.14 -2.32 -9.59
C ALA A 77 -4.02 -3.22 -8.70
N LEU A 78 -4.48 -4.35 -9.24
CA LEU A 78 -5.24 -5.35 -8.47
C LEU A 78 -4.44 -5.92 -7.29
N SER A 79 -3.19 -6.28 -7.52
CA SER A 79 -2.31 -6.84 -6.48
C SER A 79 -2.03 -5.82 -5.37
N PHE A 80 -1.87 -4.55 -5.73
CA PHE A 80 -1.70 -3.46 -4.77
C PHE A 80 -2.98 -3.23 -3.93
N ASN A 81 -4.15 -3.25 -4.56
CA ASN A 81 -5.43 -3.13 -3.86
C ASN A 81 -5.63 -4.27 -2.86
N HIS A 82 -5.31 -5.52 -3.23
CA HIS A 82 -5.36 -6.65 -2.28
C HIS A 82 -4.37 -6.52 -1.12
N MET A 83 -3.19 -5.93 -1.36
CA MET A 83 -2.26 -5.65 -0.27
C MET A 83 -2.85 -4.62 0.70
N LEU A 84 -3.48 -3.55 0.20
CA LEU A 84 -4.15 -2.55 1.04
C LEU A 84 -5.29 -3.14 1.86
N GLU A 85 -6.13 -3.98 1.25
CA GLU A 85 -7.22 -4.68 1.92
C GLU A 85 -6.72 -5.52 3.11
N ARG A 86 -5.59 -6.22 2.93
CA ARG A 86 -4.97 -6.99 4.02
C ARG A 86 -4.43 -6.10 5.14
N ILE A 87 -3.86 -4.93 4.80
CA ILE A 87 -3.37 -3.97 5.80
C ILE A 87 -4.55 -3.37 6.58
N GLU A 88 -5.63 -3.03 5.89
CA GLU A 88 -6.86 -2.50 6.49
C GLU A 88 -7.50 -3.49 7.48
N ASP A 89 -7.61 -4.77 7.10
CA ASP A 89 -8.11 -5.84 7.98
C ASP A 89 -7.24 -5.99 9.24
N VAL A 90 -5.91 -5.99 9.09
CA VAL A 90 -4.97 -6.06 10.22
C VAL A 90 -5.12 -4.85 11.15
N PHE A 91 -5.17 -3.63 10.58
CA PHE A 91 -5.30 -2.41 11.38
C PHE A 91 -6.62 -2.35 12.13
N THR A 92 -7.72 -2.76 11.48
CA THR A 92 -9.05 -2.82 12.09
C THR A 92 -9.07 -3.80 13.25
N ARG A 93 -8.51 -5.00 13.07
CA ARG A 93 -8.41 -6.00 14.15
C ARG A 93 -7.55 -5.50 15.31
N GLN A 94 -6.43 -4.87 15.02
CA GLN A 94 -5.55 -4.31 16.03
C GLN A 94 -6.24 -3.21 16.84
N SER A 95 -6.98 -2.32 16.17
CA SER A 95 -7.75 -1.25 16.82
C SER A 95 -8.84 -1.83 17.73
N ASN A 96 -9.59 -2.81 17.25
CA ASN A 96 -10.64 -3.46 18.04
C ASN A 96 -10.04 -4.18 19.25
N PHE A 97 -8.96 -4.95 19.06
CA PHE A 97 -8.25 -5.62 20.15
C PHE A 97 -7.74 -4.63 21.22
N SER A 98 -7.16 -3.51 20.81
CA SER A 98 -6.72 -2.47 21.75
C SER A 98 -7.88 -1.83 22.51
N ALA A 99 -9.03 -1.62 21.87
CA ALA A 99 -10.23 -1.11 22.52
C ALA A 99 -10.80 -2.14 23.52
N ASP A 100 -10.86 -3.41 23.12
CA ASP A 100 -11.35 -4.51 23.95
C ASP A 100 -10.48 -4.67 25.21
N ILE A 101 -9.15 -4.70 25.08
CA ILE A 101 -8.23 -4.72 26.22
C ILE A 101 -8.46 -3.52 27.14
N ALA A 102 -8.61 -2.32 26.59
CA ALA A 102 -8.83 -1.13 27.40
C ALA A 102 -10.14 -1.21 28.21
N HIS A 103 -11.17 -1.83 27.65
CA HIS A 103 -12.43 -2.08 28.35
C HIS A 103 -12.30 -3.19 29.40
N GLU A 104 -11.63 -4.30 29.06
CA GLU A 104 -11.39 -5.42 29.96
C GLU A 104 -10.56 -5.03 31.18
N ILE A 105 -9.58 -4.13 31.04
CA ILE A 105 -8.75 -3.62 32.16
C ILE A 105 -9.51 -2.57 32.99
N ARG A 106 -10.33 -1.72 32.35
CA ARG A 106 -11.05 -0.65 33.05
C ARG A 106 -12.00 -1.19 34.12
N THR A 107 -12.69 -2.29 33.82
CA THR A 107 -13.68 -2.89 34.71
C THR A 107 -13.10 -3.34 36.06
N PRO A 108 -12.09 -4.22 36.13
CA PRO A 108 -11.49 -4.66 37.39
C PRO A 108 -10.81 -3.50 38.14
N ILE A 109 -10.17 -2.56 37.44
CA ILE A 109 -9.60 -1.36 38.07
C ILE A 109 -10.69 -0.52 38.74
N THR A 110 -11.83 -0.31 38.07
CA THR A 110 -12.95 0.46 38.63
C THR A 110 -13.52 -0.24 39.87
N ASN A 111 -13.62 -1.57 39.85
CA ASN A 111 -14.06 -2.35 41.00
C ASN A 111 -13.09 -2.21 42.18
N LEU A 112 -11.78 -2.37 41.96
CA LEU A 112 -10.74 -2.20 42.98
C LEU A 112 -10.82 -0.80 43.62
N VAL A 113 -10.91 0.25 42.80
CA VAL A 113 -11.04 1.63 43.28
C VAL A 113 -12.29 1.79 44.13
N THR A 114 -13.44 1.30 43.65
CA THR A 114 -14.72 1.41 44.36
C THR A 114 -14.69 0.68 45.70
N GLN A 115 -14.15 -0.55 45.75
CA GLN A 115 -14.01 -1.32 46.98
C GLN A 115 -13.12 -0.59 48.00
N THR A 116 -12.01 -0.01 47.55
CA THR A 116 -11.12 0.79 48.39
C THR A 116 -11.80 2.07 48.88
N GLU A 117 -12.52 2.81 48.04
CA GLU A 117 -13.28 4.00 48.46
C GLU A 117 -14.32 3.67 49.52
N ILE A 118 -15.09 2.59 49.30
CA ILE A 118 -16.09 2.11 50.25
C ILE A 118 -15.44 1.72 51.59
N ALA A 119 -14.30 1.03 51.55
CA ALA A 119 -13.55 0.66 52.76
C ALA A 119 -13.02 1.87 53.54
N LEU A 120 -12.61 2.94 52.83
CA LEU A 120 -12.11 4.18 53.43
C LEU A 120 -13.22 5.12 53.92
N SER A 121 -14.43 5.03 53.36
CA SER A 121 -15.53 5.96 53.66
C SER A 121 -16.19 5.79 55.03
N GLN A 122 -15.99 4.64 55.70
CA GLN A 122 -16.68 4.30 56.95
C GLN A 122 -15.72 3.57 57.91
N SER A 123 -15.90 3.73 59.23
CA SER A 123 -15.20 2.90 60.21
C SER A 123 -15.68 1.45 60.09
N ARG A 124 -14.74 0.55 59.81
CA ARG A 124 -14.96 -0.90 59.71
C ARG A 124 -14.21 -1.67 60.78
N SER A 125 -14.70 -2.86 61.10
CA SER A 125 -13.96 -3.81 61.92
C SER A 125 -12.70 -4.30 61.20
N PRO A 126 -11.67 -4.75 61.94
CA PRO A 126 -10.48 -5.35 61.33
C PRO A 126 -10.82 -6.52 60.38
N GLN A 127 -11.82 -7.32 60.73
CA GLN A 127 -12.27 -8.47 59.94
C GLN A 127 -12.84 -8.05 58.58
N GLU A 128 -13.70 -7.02 58.53
CA GLU A 128 -14.27 -6.50 57.27
C GLU A 128 -13.19 -5.87 56.37
N LEU A 129 -12.17 -5.26 56.98
CA LEU A 129 -11.04 -4.71 56.22
C LEU A 129 -10.20 -5.83 55.59
N GLU A 130 -10.00 -6.91 56.33
CA GLU A 130 -9.29 -8.11 55.87
C GLU A 130 -10.03 -8.77 54.69
N GLU A 131 -11.36 -8.87 54.74
CA GLU A 131 -12.18 -9.37 53.63
C GLU A 131 -12.03 -8.53 52.35
N VAL A 132 -12.02 -7.19 52.46
CA VAL A 132 -11.80 -6.30 51.30
C VAL A 132 -10.40 -6.51 50.72
N LEU A 133 -9.38 -6.65 51.55
CA LEU A 133 -8.01 -6.90 51.10
C LEU A 133 -7.89 -8.26 50.40
N TYR A 134 -8.55 -9.30 50.91
CA TYR A 134 -8.62 -10.59 50.23
C TYR A 134 -9.33 -10.50 48.87
N SER A 135 -10.46 -9.79 48.79
CA SER A 135 -11.18 -9.60 47.53
C SER A 135 -10.33 -8.83 46.51
N ASN A 136 -9.63 -7.77 46.92
CA ASN A 136 -8.71 -7.04 46.07
C ASN A 136 -7.52 -7.92 45.62
N LEU A 137 -6.95 -8.72 46.52
CA LEU A 137 -5.84 -9.64 46.20
C LEU A 137 -6.25 -10.72 45.21
N GLU A 138 -7.47 -11.25 45.33
CA GLU A 138 -8.05 -12.19 44.37
C GLU A 138 -8.20 -11.54 42.98
N GLU A 139 -8.69 -10.31 42.92
CA GLU A 139 -8.80 -9.55 41.67
C GLU A 139 -7.42 -9.28 41.04
N PHE A 140 -6.43 -8.85 41.82
CA PHE A 140 -5.06 -8.67 41.35
C PHE A 140 -4.44 -9.97 40.83
N SER A 141 -4.69 -11.08 41.52
CA SER A 141 -4.20 -12.41 41.12
C SER A 141 -4.84 -12.88 39.82
N ARG A 142 -6.13 -12.60 39.60
CA ARG A 142 -6.82 -12.86 38.33
C ARG A 142 -6.21 -12.04 37.20
N MET A 143 -6.07 -10.72 37.38
CA MET A 143 -5.46 -9.83 36.38
C MET A 143 -4.03 -10.23 36.01
N SER A 144 -3.22 -10.68 36.98
CA SER A 144 -1.84 -11.13 36.72
C SER A 144 -1.75 -12.48 36.01
N ARG A 145 -2.81 -13.29 36.05
CA ARG A 145 -2.84 -14.62 35.41
C ARG A 145 -3.35 -14.55 33.97
N ASP A 146 -4.26 -13.62 33.70
CA ASP A 146 -4.96 -13.48 32.43
C ASP A 146 -4.33 -12.39 31.51
N GLY A 147 -3.32 -11.65 32.01
CA GLY A 147 -2.60 -10.59 31.28
C GLY A 147 -1.22 -10.99 30.72
#